data_AF-A0A7S4AU53-F1
#
_entry.id   AF-A0A7S4AU53-F1
#
_cell.length_a   1.000
_cell.length_b   1.000
_cell.length_c   1.000
_cell.angle_alpha   90.00
_cell.angle_beta   90.00
_cell.angle_gamma   90.00
#
_symmetry.space_group_name_H-M   'P 1'
#
loop_
_entity.id
_entity.type
_entity.pdbx_description
1 polymer ?
#
loop_
_entity_poly.entity_id
_entity_poly.type
_entity_poly.pdbx_seq_one_letter_code
_entity_poly.pdbx_strand_id
1 'polypeptide(L)'
;MRATLPTLELDAAFEAKEELATSVKNALSDSFTSYGYQILQTLITDLDPDQRVKNAMNEINSSKRLKFAIAERAEGDKILQVKSAEAGAEALYLSGVGVSRQRKAIVDGLRASIVEFSGHTSADTKDVMDLLMLTQYFDMIRDVGSAPHCRTTFVPTSRTSADEMRSSLLQFNAATLK
;
A
#
# COMPACT_ATOMS: atom_id res chain seq x y z
N MET A 1 44.41 -38.39 -19.86
CA MET A 1 43.76 -37.44 -18.92
C MET A 1 42.63 -36.68 -19.62
N ARG A 2 41.42 -37.25 -19.70
CA ARG A 2 40.25 -36.60 -20.34
C ARG A 2 38.91 -36.95 -19.69
N ALA A 3 38.90 -37.50 -18.47
CA ALA A 3 37.72 -38.22 -17.96
C ALA A 3 37.16 -37.76 -16.60
N THR A 4 37.77 -36.84 -15.85
CA THR A 4 37.28 -36.47 -14.51
C THR A 4 36.72 -35.06 -14.38
N LEU A 5 36.89 -34.20 -15.39
CA LEU A 5 36.38 -32.82 -15.37
C LEU A 5 34.93 -32.59 -15.86
N PRO A 6 34.27 -33.44 -16.68
CA PRO A 6 33.01 -33.04 -17.31
C PRO A 6 31.75 -33.22 -16.44
N THR A 7 31.84 -33.79 -15.24
CA THR A 7 30.66 -34.10 -14.39
C THR A 7 30.44 -33.13 -13.22
N LEU A 8 31.41 -32.29 -12.90
CA LEU A 8 31.28 -31.26 -11.86
C LEU A 8 30.87 -29.94 -12.51
N GLU A 9 29.89 -29.23 -11.94
CA GLU A 9 29.64 -27.83 -12.32
C GLU A 9 30.95 -27.05 -12.16
N LEU A 10 31.27 -26.19 -13.13
CA LEU A 10 32.53 -25.44 -13.14
C LEU A 10 32.78 -24.70 -11.82
N ASP A 11 31.71 -24.20 -11.17
CA ASP A 11 31.76 -23.59 -9.84
C ASP A 11 32.28 -24.56 -8.77
N ALA A 12 31.79 -25.81 -8.74
CA ALA A 12 32.26 -26.84 -7.81
C ALA A 12 33.72 -27.23 -8.07
N ALA A 13 34.18 -27.18 -9.33
CA ALA A 13 35.59 -27.42 -9.66
C ALA A 13 36.53 -26.28 -9.21
N PHE A 14 36.03 -25.04 -9.13
CA PHE A 14 36.76 -23.91 -8.55
C PHE A 14 36.79 -23.96 -7.03
N GLU A 15 35.70 -24.39 -6.39
CA GLU A 15 35.60 -24.49 -4.94
C GLU A 15 36.40 -25.70 -4.41
N ALA A 16 36.42 -26.81 -5.14
CA ALA A 16 37.08 -28.06 -4.77
C ALA A 16 38.48 -28.25 -5.38
N LYS A 17 39.28 -27.18 -5.53
CA LYS A 17 40.65 -27.25 -6.09
C LYS A 17 41.53 -28.29 -5.41
N GLU A 18 41.43 -28.42 -4.08
CA GLU A 18 42.18 -29.38 -3.26
C GLU A 18 41.79 -30.84 -3.56
N GLU A 19 40.49 -31.08 -3.72
CA GLU A 19 39.93 -32.40 -4.01
C GLU A 19 40.29 -32.85 -5.43
N LEU A 20 40.25 -31.92 -6.38
CA LEU A 20 40.62 -32.13 -7.77
C LEU A 20 42.12 -32.44 -7.88
N ALA A 21 42.97 -31.72 -7.14
CA ALA A 21 44.41 -32.01 -7.06
C ALA A 21 44.67 -33.43 -6.52
N THR A 22 43.95 -33.81 -5.46
CA THR A 22 44.06 -35.15 -4.85
C THR A 22 43.59 -36.26 -5.79
N SER A 23 42.49 -36.05 -6.52
CA SER A 23 41.99 -36.98 -7.53
C SER A 23 43.00 -37.20 -8.66
N VAL A 24 43.62 -36.12 -9.15
CA VAL A 24 44.67 -36.17 -10.16
C VAL A 24 45.94 -36.87 -9.64
N LYS A 25 46.33 -36.62 -8.39
CA LYS A 25 47.46 -37.30 -7.74
C LYS A 25 47.23 -38.80 -7.70
N ASN A 26 46.06 -39.25 -7.23
CA ASN A 26 45.76 -40.67 -7.11
C ASN A 26 45.75 -41.36 -8.47
N ALA A 27 45.12 -40.74 -9.47
CA ALA A 27 45.08 -41.28 -10.83
C ALA A 27 46.47 -41.43 -11.50
N LEU A 28 47.42 -40.53 -11.18
CA LEU A 28 48.77 -40.60 -11.72
C LEU A 28 49.72 -41.45 -10.87
N SER A 29 49.51 -41.52 -9.56
CA SER A 29 50.39 -42.23 -8.64
C SER A 29 50.55 -43.71 -9.03
N ASP A 30 49.47 -44.37 -9.44
CA ASP A 30 49.49 -45.79 -9.83
C ASP A 30 50.39 -46.05 -11.05
N SER A 31 50.29 -45.20 -12.08
CA SER A 31 51.13 -45.32 -13.28
C SER A 31 52.58 -44.96 -12.99
N PHE A 32 52.86 -43.91 -12.22
CA PHE A 32 54.22 -43.44 -11.96
C PHE A 32 54.99 -44.32 -10.96
N THR A 33 54.30 -44.99 -10.04
CA THR A 33 54.91 -45.96 -9.12
C THR A 33 55.56 -47.12 -9.88
N SER A 34 54.96 -47.56 -11.00
CA SER A 34 55.54 -48.61 -11.86
C SER A 34 56.87 -48.22 -12.52
N TYR A 35 57.14 -46.93 -12.64
CA TYR A 35 58.38 -46.38 -13.18
C TYR A 35 59.37 -45.94 -12.10
N GLY A 36 59.05 -46.19 -10.81
CA GLY A 36 59.92 -45.84 -9.68
C GLY A 36 59.86 -44.37 -9.24
N TYR A 37 58.85 -43.60 -9.69
CA TYR A 37 58.66 -42.21 -9.29
C TYR A 37 57.52 -42.06 -8.29
N GLN A 38 57.73 -41.27 -7.23
CA GLN A 38 56.71 -40.96 -6.23
C GLN A 38 56.24 -39.50 -6.34
N ILE A 39 54.94 -39.29 -6.51
CA ILE A 39 54.34 -37.96 -6.57
C ILE A 39 54.01 -37.48 -5.16
N LEU A 40 54.73 -36.46 -4.67
CA LEU A 40 54.50 -35.88 -3.34
C LEU A 40 53.23 -35.03 -3.31
N GLN A 41 53.07 -34.11 -4.27
CA GLN A 41 51.94 -33.21 -4.36
C GLN A 41 51.71 -32.76 -5.81
N THR A 42 50.45 -32.57 -6.17
CA THR A 42 50.00 -31.96 -7.43
C THR A 42 49.44 -30.57 -7.10
N LEU A 43 49.93 -29.54 -7.78
CA LEU A 43 49.40 -28.18 -7.65
C LEU A 43 48.64 -27.83 -8.93
N ILE A 44 47.39 -27.40 -8.78
CA ILE A 44 46.61 -26.82 -9.88
C ILE A 44 46.88 -25.33 -9.85
N THR A 45 47.58 -24.81 -10.87
CA THR A 45 47.97 -23.40 -10.97
C THR A 45 46.76 -22.52 -11.30
N ASP A 46 46.19 -22.67 -12.50
CA ASP A 46 45.05 -21.89 -12.95
C ASP A 46 44.11 -22.73 -13.83
N LEU A 47 42.82 -22.68 -13.52
CA LEU A 47 41.75 -23.21 -14.37
C LEU A 47 41.16 -22.03 -15.13
N ASP A 48 41.54 -21.87 -16.39
CA ASP A 48 41.08 -20.75 -17.21
C ASP A 48 40.05 -21.26 -18.24
N PRO A 49 38.74 -21.18 -17.96
CA PRO A 49 37.74 -21.63 -18.90
C PRO A 49 37.63 -20.67 -20.08
N ASP A 50 37.14 -21.20 -21.21
CA ASP A 50 36.91 -20.43 -22.43
C ASP A 50 36.09 -19.16 -22.13
N GLN A 51 36.49 -18.04 -22.71
CA GLN A 51 35.83 -16.74 -22.57
C GLN A 51 34.31 -16.83 -22.83
N ARG A 52 33.88 -17.68 -23.76
CA ARG A 52 32.46 -17.88 -24.06
C ARG A 52 31.71 -18.53 -22.89
N VAL A 53 32.36 -19.47 -22.19
CA VAL A 53 31.79 -20.14 -21.02
C VAL A 53 31.70 -19.18 -19.84
N LYS A 54 32.74 -18.37 -19.61
CA LYS A 54 32.72 -17.33 -18.55
C LYS A 54 31.58 -16.33 -18.76
N ASN A 55 31.39 -15.86 -19.98
CA ASN A 55 30.33 -14.91 -20.30
C ASN A 55 28.94 -15.53 -20.10
N ALA A 56 28.72 -16.74 -20.62
CA ALA A 56 27.45 -17.46 -20.44
C ALA A 56 27.16 -17.74 -18.96
N MET A 57 28.17 -18.09 -18.18
CA MET A 57 28.04 -18.38 -16.76
C MET A 57 27.69 -17.12 -15.95
N ASN A 58 28.34 -15.99 -16.24
CA ASN A 58 28.01 -14.70 -15.66
C ASN A 58 26.58 -14.25 -16.04
N GLU A 59 26.17 -14.48 -17.28
CA GLU A 59 24.82 -14.15 -17.75
C GLU A 59 23.75 -15.01 -17.05
N ILE A 60 24.02 -16.31 -16.86
CA ILE A 60 23.13 -17.21 -16.10
C ILE A 60 23.03 -16.78 -14.64
N ASN A 61 24.15 -16.46 -13.99
CA ASN A 61 24.16 -16.07 -12.58
C ASN A 61 23.46 -14.71 -12.39
N SER A 62 23.76 -13.74 -13.24
CA SER A 62 23.07 -12.43 -13.22
C SER A 62 21.56 -12.59 -13.46
N SER A 63 21.16 -13.44 -14.40
CA SER A 63 19.73 -13.72 -14.67
C SER A 63 19.04 -14.41 -13.49
N LYS A 64 19.70 -15.38 -12.83
CA LYS A 64 19.18 -16.03 -11.62
C LYS A 64 18.99 -15.02 -10.48
N ARG A 65 19.99 -14.16 -10.23
CA ARG A 65 19.92 -13.09 -9.22
C ARG A 65 18.82 -12.09 -9.54
N LEU A 66 18.71 -11.69 -10.81
CA LEU A 66 17.70 -10.74 -11.27
C LEU A 66 16.29 -11.33 -11.13
N LYS A 67 16.09 -12.60 -11.49
CA LYS A 67 14.82 -13.31 -11.30
C LYS A 67 14.42 -13.38 -9.83
N PHE A 68 15.37 -13.68 -8.93
CA PHE A 68 15.12 -13.71 -7.49
C PHE A 68 14.72 -12.31 -6.98
N ALA A 69 15.47 -11.28 -7.35
CA ALA A 69 15.17 -9.90 -6.96
C ALA A 69 13.81 -9.40 -7.50
N ILE A 70 13.41 -9.81 -8.72
CA ILE A 70 12.08 -9.49 -9.27
C ILE A 70 10.99 -10.20 -8.48
N ALA A 71 11.16 -11.48 -8.15
CA ALA A 71 10.16 -12.23 -7.39
C ALA A 71 9.93 -11.60 -6.01
N GLU A 72 11.01 -11.23 -5.32
CA GLU A 72 10.93 -10.60 -4.00
C GLU A 72 10.34 -9.18 -4.07
N ARG A 73 10.67 -8.40 -5.12
CA ARG A 73 9.99 -7.12 -5.37
C ARG A 73 8.49 -7.29 -5.62
N ALA A 74 8.11 -8.23 -6.47
CA ALA A 74 6.70 -8.47 -6.79
C ALA A 74 5.89 -8.89 -5.57
N GLU A 75 6.50 -9.69 -4.68
CA GLU A 75 5.89 -10.05 -3.39
C GLU A 75 5.77 -8.84 -2.45
N GLY A 76 6.83 -8.01 -2.38
CA GLY A 76 6.79 -6.74 -1.64
C GLY A 76 5.70 -5.79 -2.11
N ASP A 77 5.56 -5.62 -3.43
CA ASP A 77 4.53 -4.76 -4.04
C ASP A 77 3.13 -5.27 -3.74
N LYS A 78 2.92 -6.60 -3.79
CA LYS A 78 1.65 -7.23 -3.40
C LYS A 78 1.32 -6.94 -1.94
N ILE A 79 2.27 -7.11 -1.03
CA ILE A 79 2.06 -6.84 0.40
C ILE A 79 1.74 -5.37 0.63
N LEU A 80 2.46 -4.46 -0.04
CA LEU A 80 2.24 -3.02 0.06
C LEU A 80 0.82 -2.66 -0.41
N GLN A 81 0.40 -3.19 -1.55
CA GLN A 81 -0.93 -2.94 -2.08
C GLN A 81 -2.04 -3.46 -1.16
N VAL A 82 -1.92 -4.69 -0.66
CA VAL A 82 -2.89 -5.28 0.27
C VAL A 82 -2.97 -4.46 1.56
N LYS A 83 -1.81 -4.12 2.17
CA LYS A 83 -1.77 -3.30 3.38
C LYS A 83 -2.35 -1.91 3.17
N SER A 84 -2.11 -1.30 2.02
CA SER A 84 -2.70 0.01 1.70
C SER A 84 -4.22 -0.05 1.59
N ALA A 85 -4.75 -1.14 1.00
CA ALA A 85 -6.19 -1.36 0.89
C ALA A 85 -6.83 -1.64 2.25
N GLU A 86 -6.19 -2.47 3.08
CA GLU A 86 -6.62 -2.76 4.45
C GLU A 86 -6.63 -1.49 5.30
N ALA A 87 -5.56 -0.70 5.24
CA ALA A 87 -5.47 0.58 5.94
C ALA A 87 -6.58 1.55 5.50
N GLY A 88 -6.89 1.60 4.20
CA GLY A 88 -7.99 2.42 3.67
C GLY A 88 -9.36 1.96 4.17
N ALA A 89 -9.61 0.64 4.19
CA ALA A 89 -10.86 0.07 4.70
C ALA A 89 -11.03 0.34 6.20
N GLU A 90 -9.96 0.17 6.99
CA GLU A 90 -9.97 0.40 8.43
C GLU A 90 -10.16 1.88 8.77
N ALA A 91 -9.55 2.80 8.00
CA ALA A 91 -9.78 4.23 8.15
C ALA A 91 -11.25 4.62 7.92
N LEU A 92 -11.88 4.08 6.88
CA LEU A 92 -13.31 4.30 6.61
C LEU A 92 -14.20 3.71 7.71
N TYR A 93 -13.88 2.52 8.20
CA TYR A 93 -14.60 1.90 9.31
C TYR A 93 -14.52 2.75 10.57
N LEU A 94 -13.31 3.18 10.96
CA LEU A 94 -13.09 3.99 12.15
C LEU A 94 -13.80 5.36 12.03
N SER A 95 -13.78 5.98 10.86
CA SER A 95 -14.54 7.20 10.56
C SER A 95 -16.04 6.99 10.76
N GLY A 96 -16.60 5.90 10.21
CA GLY A 96 -18.02 5.56 10.37
C GLY A 96 -18.42 5.31 11.83
N VAL A 97 -17.57 4.63 12.60
CA VAL A 97 -17.76 4.42 14.04
C VAL A 97 -17.70 5.76 14.79
N GLY A 98 -16.76 6.64 14.43
CA GLY A 98 -16.62 7.98 14.97
C GLY A 98 -17.88 8.82 14.78
N VAL A 99 -18.40 8.89 13.55
CA VAL A 99 -19.64 9.62 13.22
C VAL A 99 -20.84 9.05 14.00
N SER A 100 -20.94 7.73 14.11
CA SER A 100 -22.04 7.09 14.85
C SER A 100 -21.98 7.40 16.34
N ARG A 101 -20.78 7.34 16.94
CA ARG A 101 -20.55 7.72 18.35
C ARG A 101 -20.82 9.20 18.59
N GLN A 102 -20.39 10.07 17.67
CA GLN A 102 -20.67 11.50 17.73
C GLN A 102 -22.18 11.76 17.70
N ARG A 103 -22.92 11.16 16.76
CA ARG A 103 -24.38 11.29 16.69
C ARG A 103 -25.07 10.82 17.96
N LYS A 104 -24.62 9.69 18.54
CA LYS A 104 -25.15 9.20 19.81
C LYS A 104 -24.90 10.19 20.96
N ALA A 105 -23.68 10.71 21.08
CA ALA A 105 -23.34 11.69 22.10
C ALA A 105 -24.16 12.99 21.97
N ILE A 106 -24.43 13.45 20.74
CA ILE A 106 -25.31 14.61 20.48
C ILE A 106 -26.73 14.32 20.98
N VAL A 107 -27.31 13.17 20.64
CA VAL A 107 -28.68 12.81 21.06
C VAL A 107 -28.78 12.66 22.57
N ASP A 108 -27.81 12.00 23.20
CA ASP A 108 -27.77 11.83 24.66
C ASP A 108 -27.60 13.19 25.37
N GLY A 109 -26.77 14.08 24.84
CA GLY A 109 -26.59 15.44 25.36
C GLY A 109 -27.83 16.32 25.20
N LEU A 110 -28.51 16.26 24.05
CA LEU A 110 -29.78 16.97 23.82
C LEU A 110 -30.86 16.45 24.78
N ARG A 111 -30.96 15.14 24.97
CA ARG A 111 -31.90 14.54 25.93
C ARG A 111 -31.65 15.05 27.35
N ALA A 112 -30.39 15.07 27.80
CA ALA A 112 -30.03 15.58 29.11
C ALA A 112 -30.42 17.06 29.26
N SER A 113 -30.14 17.88 28.24
CA SER A 113 -30.46 19.32 28.22
C SER A 113 -31.97 19.58 28.28
N ILE A 114 -32.79 18.77 27.59
CA ILE A 114 -34.25 18.88 27.62
C ILE A 114 -34.80 18.54 29.01
N VAL A 115 -34.29 17.48 29.65
CA VAL A 115 -34.73 17.08 31.00
C VAL A 115 -34.39 18.16 32.02
N GLU A 116 -33.18 18.72 31.97
CA GLU A 116 -32.75 19.82 32.84
C GLU A 116 -33.62 21.07 32.65
N PHE A 117 -33.88 21.47 31.40
CA PHE A 117 -34.69 22.65 31.10
C PHE A 117 -36.16 22.49 31.51
N SER A 118 -36.76 21.32 31.26
CA SER A 118 -38.13 21.00 31.69
C SER A 118 -38.32 21.02 33.22
N GLY A 119 -37.23 20.83 33.98
CA GLY A 119 -37.24 20.93 35.44
C GLY A 119 -37.25 22.37 35.98
N HIS A 120 -36.99 23.39 35.14
CA HIS A 120 -36.81 24.79 35.57
C HIS A 120 -37.79 25.77 34.91
N THR A 121 -38.59 25.32 33.95
CA THR A 121 -39.64 26.13 33.31
C THR A 121 -40.91 25.30 33.06
N SER A 122 -42.07 25.96 32.96
CA SER A 122 -43.37 25.34 32.67
C SER A 122 -43.65 25.21 31.16
N ALA A 123 -42.61 25.25 30.32
CA ALA A 123 -42.75 25.14 28.86
C ALA A 123 -42.95 23.69 28.42
N ASP A 124 -43.82 23.46 27.43
CA ASP A 124 -44.07 22.14 26.88
C ASP A 124 -42.85 21.63 26.09
N THR A 125 -42.65 20.32 26.06
CA THR A 125 -41.52 19.69 25.35
C THR A 125 -41.56 19.98 23.84
N LYS A 126 -42.76 20.25 23.29
CA LYS A 126 -42.97 20.61 21.88
C LYS A 126 -42.37 21.97 21.53
N ASP A 127 -42.55 22.99 22.38
CA ASP A 127 -42.03 24.34 22.13
C ASP A 127 -40.49 24.36 22.12
N VAL A 128 -39.87 23.52 22.95
CA VAL A 128 -38.40 23.35 22.99
C VAL A 128 -37.89 22.69 21.71
N MET A 129 -38.62 21.69 21.20
CA MET A 129 -38.26 21.04 19.93
C MET A 129 -38.41 22.00 18.74
N ASP A 130 -39.45 22.83 18.73
CA ASP A 130 -39.67 23.82 17.67
C ASP A 130 -38.56 24.89 17.68
N LEU A 131 -38.14 25.38 18.85
CA LEU A 131 -37.01 26.30 18.98
C LEU A 131 -35.68 25.65 18.54
N LEU A 132 -35.46 24.38 18.87
CA LEU A 132 -34.29 23.62 18.44
C LEU A 132 -34.24 23.46 16.91
N MET A 133 -35.37 23.12 16.29
CA MET A 133 -35.48 22.97 14.84
C MET A 133 -35.23 24.30 14.13
N LEU A 134 -35.73 25.41 14.68
CA LEU A 134 -35.46 26.75 14.15
C LEU A 134 -33.98 27.12 14.28
N THR A 135 -33.33 26.75 15.38
CA THR A 135 -31.90 26.98 15.58
C THR A 135 -31.06 26.14 14.59
N GLN A 136 -31.38 24.86 14.41
CA GLN A 136 -30.72 24.01 13.40
C GLN A 136 -30.91 24.54 11.98
N TYR A 137 -32.08 25.11 11.66
CA TYR A 137 -32.33 25.75 10.39
C TYR A 137 -31.38 26.94 10.15
N PHE A 138 -31.19 27.79 11.16
CA PHE A 138 -30.25 28.92 11.06
C PHE A 138 -28.78 28.50 11.04
N ASP A 139 -28.39 27.49 11.81
CA ASP A 139 -27.03 26.94 11.75
C ASP A 139 -26.73 26.34 10.38
N MET A 140 -27.67 25.60 9.78
CA MET A 140 -27.55 25.09 8.40
C MET A 140 -27.40 26.24 7.39
N ILE A 141 -28.16 27.32 7.56
CA ILE A 141 -28.01 28.51 6.71
C ILE A 141 -26.62 29.14 6.85
N ARG A 142 -26.10 29.24 8.07
CA ARG A 142 -24.76 29.78 8.32
C ARG A 142 -23.68 28.92 7.66
N ASP A 143 -23.76 27.60 7.82
CA ASP A 143 -22.75 26.67 7.30
C ASP A 143 -22.76 26.64 5.76
N VAL A 144 -23.95 26.63 5.15
CA VAL A 144 -24.10 26.73 3.68
C VAL A 144 -23.66 28.10 3.15
N GLY A 145 -23.95 29.18 3.88
CA GLY A 145 -23.56 30.53 3.53
C GLY A 145 -22.06 30.82 3.69
N SER A 146 -21.38 30.10 4.57
CA SER A 146 -19.94 30.25 4.82
C SER A 146 -19.07 29.33 3.95
N ALA A 147 -19.65 28.39 3.20
CA ALA A 147 -18.90 27.44 2.39
C ALA A 147 -18.26 28.12 1.17
N PRO A 148 -16.93 27.99 0.96
CA PRO A 148 -16.27 28.57 -0.21
C PRO A 148 -16.81 27.93 -1.50
N HIS A 149 -17.12 28.77 -2.49
CA HIS A 149 -17.74 28.39 -3.78
C HIS A 149 -19.19 27.89 -3.72
N CYS A 150 -19.90 28.00 -2.58
CA CYS A 150 -21.34 27.78 -2.52
C CYS A 150 -22.10 29.09 -2.74
N ARG A 151 -23.04 29.13 -3.68
CA ARG A 151 -23.98 30.25 -3.88
C ARG A 151 -25.38 29.73 -3.55
N THR A 152 -25.93 30.19 -2.44
CA THR A 152 -27.28 29.78 -1.99
C THR A 152 -28.33 30.80 -2.41
N THR A 153 -29.47 30.33 -2.89
CA THR A 153 -30.64 31.17 -3.24
C THR A 153 -31.82 30.75 -2.37
N PHE A 154 -32.35 31.68 -1.58
CA PHE A 154 -33.54 31.44 -0.78
C PHE A 154 -34.78 31.55 -1.66
N VAL A 155 -35.54 30.44 -1.73
CA VAL A 155 -36.82 30.39 -2.44
C VAL A 155 -37.94 30.37 -1.41
N PRO A 156 -38.85 31.37 -1.37
CA PRO A 156 -40.00 31.34 -0.48
C PRO A 156 -40.99 30.26 -0.91
N THR A 157 -41.46 29.45 0.05
CA THR A 157 -42.38 28.33 -0.19
C THR A 157 -43.86 28.72 -0.11
N SER A 158 -44.20 30.01 -0.22
CA SER A 158 -45.60 30.42 -0.31
C SER A 158 -46.21 29.93 -1.64
N ARG A 159 -47.47 29.50 -1.66
CA ARG A 159 -48.07 28.81 -2.82
C ARG A 159 -48.29 29.69 -4.07
N THR A 160 -47.92 30.97 -4.04
CA THR A 160 -48.04 31.92 -5.17
C THR A 160 -46.73 32.05 -5.98
N SER A 161 -45.73 31.22 -5.69
CA SER A 161 -44.32 31.51 -6.01
C SER A 161 -43.79 30.95 -7.35
N ALA A 162 -44.61 30.64 -8.35
CA ALA A 162 -44.08 30.16 -9.63
C ALA A 162 -43.27 31.25 -10.37
N ASP A 163 -43.79 32.47 -10.40
CA ASP A 163 -43.08 33.62 -11.00
C ASP A 163 -41.95 34.15 -10.10
N GLU A 164 -42.11 34.10 -8.78
CA GLU A 164 -41.06 34.47 -7.84
C GLU A 164 -39.87 33.49 -7.89
N MET A 165 -40.13 32.18 -7.99
CA MET A 165 -39.10 31.16 -8.26
C MET A 165 -38.38 31.41 -9.58
N ARG A 166 -39.13 31.74 -10.64
CA ARG A 166 -38.55 32.03 -11.94
C ARG A 166 -37.67 33.28 -11.89
N SER A 167 -38.12 34.32 -11.18
CA SER A 167 -37.36 35.57 -11.02
C SER A 167 -36.09 35.40 -10.18
N SER A 168 -36.13 34.61 -9.10
CA SER A 168 -34.96 34.35 -8.26
C SER A 168 -33.92 33.49 -8.97
N LEU A 169 -34.35 32.52 -9.78
CA LEU A 169 -33.46 31.73 -10.65
C LEU A 169 -32.83 32.58 -11.76
N LEU A 170 -33.57 33.53 -12.35
CA LEU A 170 -33.02 34.45 -13.35
C LEU A 170 -32.02 35.44 -12.73
N GLN A 171 -32.29 35.97 -11.55
CA GLN A 171 -31.39 36.85 -10.82
C GLN A 171 -30.11 36.12 -10.39
N PHE A 172 -30.23 34.85 -10.00
CA PHE A 172 -29.07 33.98 -9.75
C PHE A 172 -28.19 33.80 -10.99
N ASN A 173 -28.80 33.52 -12.15
CA ASN A 173 -28.08 33.35 -13.41
C ASN A 173 -27.48 34.66 -13.95
N ALA A 174 -27.94 35.82 -13.49
CA ALA A 174 -27.31 37.10 -13.77
C ALA A 174 -26.10 37.37 -12.85
N ALA A 175 -26.14 36.90 -11.61
CA ALA A 175 -25.04 37.02 -10.65
C ALA A 175 -23.87 36.06 -10.93
N THR A 176 -24.07 35.04 -11.78
CA THR A 176 -23.02 34.11 -12.22
C THR A 176 -22.09 34.68 -13.30
N LEU A 177 -22.46 35.76 -13.97
CA LEU A 177 -21.72 36.39 -15.07
C LEU A 177 -20.69 37.46 -14.64
N LYS A 178 -20.33 37.49 -13.35
CA LYS A 178 -19.25 38.33 -12.80
C LYS A 178 -18.20 37.49 -12.08
#